data_AF-E9GIB0-F1
#
_entry.id   AF-E9GIB0-F1
#
_cell.length_a   1.000
_cell.length_b   1.000
_cell.length_c   1.000
_cell.angle_alpha   90.00
_cell.angle_beta   90.00
_cell.angle_gamma   90.00
#
_symmetry.space_group_name_H-M   'P 1'
#
loop_
_entity.id
_entity.type
_entity.pdbx_description
1 polymer ?
#
loop_
_entity_poly.entity_id
_entity_poly.type
_entity_poly.pdbx_seq_one_letter_code
_entity_poly.pdbx_strand_id
1 'polypeptide(L)' 'MTTVMTTDGSGKEKPVHRCNICNRGFLNKSNIKVHLRTHTGEKPFKCDACAKAFRQKAHLLKHMQIHKRITRD' A
#
# COMPACT_ATOMS: atom_id res chain seq x y z
N MET A 1 13.71 -10.24 -5.60
CA MET A 1 13.03 -10.09 -4.30
C MET A 1 13.57 -11.16 -3.39
N THR A 2 14.49 -10.79 -2.50
CA THR A 2 15.16 -11.73 -1.60
C THR A 2 14.22 -12.03 -0.44
N THR A 3 13.76 -13.27 -0.34
CA THR A 3 12.98 -13.76 0.80
C THR A 3 13.96 -14.26 1.83
N VAL A 4 14.05 -13.58 2.97
CA VAL A 4 14.83 -14.07 4.13
C VAL A 4 13.86 -14.59 5.18
N MET A 5 14.15 -15.76 5.74
CA MET A 5 13.38 -16.33 6.84
C MET A 5 13.96 -15.76 8.14
N THR A 6 13.16 -15.02 8.90
CA THR A 6 13.58 -14.53 10.21
C THR A 6 12.93 -15.41 11.27
N THR A 7 13.75 -16.12 12.04
CA THR A 7 13.35 -16.88 13.22
C THR A 7 13.13 -15.92 14.38
N ASP A 8 11.89 -15.48 14.59
CA ASP A 8 11.50 -14.99 15.91
C ASP A 8 11.28 -16.22 16.82
N GLY A 9 11.65 -16.11 18.10
CA GLY A 9 11.62 -17.19 19.11
C GLY A 9 10.25 -17.82 19.41
N SER A 10 9.24 -17.57 18.56
CA SER A 10 7.87 -18.05 18.66
C SER A 10 7.53 -19.16 17.65
N GLY A 11 8.50 -19.75 16.94
CA GLY A 11 8.30 -20.94 16.10
C GLY A 11 7.42 -20.74 14.85
N LYS A 12 7.13 -19.49 14.46
CA LYS A 12 6.38 -19.16 13.23
C LYS A 12 7.31 -18.57 12.19
N GLU A 13 7.80 -19.41 11.30
CA GLU A 13 8.58 -18.99 10.13
C GLU A 13 7.68 -18.22 9.16
N LYS A 14 7.91 -16.92 9.00
CA LYS A 14 7.24 -16.12 7.98
C LYS A 14 8.27 -15.51 7.04
N PRO A 15 8.12 -15.72 5.71
CA PRO A 15 9.03 -15.13 4.74
C PRO A 15 8.95 -13.60 4.81
N VAL A 16 10.09 -12.94 5.03
CA VAL A 16 10.20 -11.48 4.97
C VAL A 16 10.60 -11.09 3.55
N HIS A 17 9.77 -10.26 2.93
CA HIS A 17 10.03 -9.64 1.65
C HIS A 17 10.70 -8.28 1.86
N ARG A 18 11.95 -8.15 1.40
CA ARG A 18 12.69 -6.89 1.48
C ARG A 18 12.49 -6.04 0.22
N CYS A 19 12.29 -4.74 0.42
CA CYS A 19 12.31 -3.75 -0.64
C CYS A 19 13.72 -3.67 -1.24
N ASN A 20 13.84 -3.76 -2.56
CA ASN A 20 15.11 -3.68 -3.27
C ASN A 20 15.69 -2.26 -3.37
N ILE A 21 14.92 -1.23 -3.01
CA ILE A 21 15.33 0.18 -3.11
C ILE A 21 15.84 0.70 -1.75
N CYS A 22 15.12 0.40 -0.66
CA CYS A 22 15.46 0.91 0.68
C CYS A 22 15.66 -0.18 1.74
N ASN A 23 15.74 -1.45 1.35
CA ASN A 23 15.95 -2.61 2.23
C ASN A 23 14.94 -2.81 3.36
N ARG A 24 13.83 -2.05 3.40
CA ARG A 24 12.77 -2.23 4.39
C ARG A 24 12.09 -3.60 4.25
N GLY A 25 11.94 -4.33 5.36
CA GLY A 25 11.31 -5.64 5.41
C GLY A 25 9.80 -5.59 5.60
N PHE A 26 9.09 -6.50 4.91
CA PHE A 26 7.64 -6.67 4.99
C PHE A 26 7.29 -8.15 5.10
N LEU A 27 6.38 -8.51 6.00
CA LEU A 27 5.91 -9.90 6.18
C LEU A 27 4.97 -10.38 5.07
N ASN A 28 4.42 -9.47 4.27
CA ASN A 28 3.41 -9.79 3.26
C ASN A 28 3.79 -9.21 1.90
N LYS A 29 3.65 -10.01 0.84
CA LYS A 29 3.85 -9.58 -0.56
C LYS A 29 2.98 -8.38 -0.94
N SER A 30 1.75 -8.32 -0.45
CA SER A 30 0.84 -7.19 -0.70
C SER A 30 1.37 -5.89 -0.11
N ASN A 31 1.97 -5.94 1.09
CA ASN A 31 2.50 -4.76 1.77
C ASN A 31 3.74 -4.23 1.07
N ILE A 32 4.66 -5.11 0.63
CA ILE A 32 5.81 -4.68 -0.19
C ILE A 32 5.35 -4.13 -1.55
N LYS A 33 4.36 -4.74 -2.22
CA LYS A 33 3.84 -4.23 -3.50
C LYS A 33 3.22 -2.84 -3.34
N VAL A 34 2.43 -2.64 -2.29
CA VAL A 34 1.96 -1.30 -1.94
C VAL A 34 3.15 -0.42 -1.65
N HIS A 35 4.13 -0.82 -0.83
CA HIS A 35 5.34 -0.06 -0.54
C HIS A 35 6.15 0.33 -1.79
N LEU A 36 6.25 -0.48 -2.84
CA LEU A 36 7.00 -0.10 -4.04
C LEU A 36 6.41 1.14 -4.73
N ARG A 37 5.10 1.39 -4.61
CA ARG A 37 4.44 2.59 -5.14
C ARG A 37 4.89 3.92 -4.50
N THR A 38 5.72 3.93 -3.43
CA THR A 38 6.29 5.19 -2.87
C THR A 38 7.45 5.62 -3.72
N HIS A 39 8.16 4.64 -4.27
CA HIS A 39 9.34 4.87 -5.07
C HIS A 39 8.95 5.19 -6.51
N THR A 40 7.98 4.45 -7.07
CA THR A 40 7.51 4.69 -8.44
C THR A 40 6.53 5.86 -8.56
N GLY A 41 5.95 6.33 -7.46
CA GLY A 41 4.92 7.36 -7.47
C GLY A 41 3.58 6.91 -8.06
N GLU A 42 3.41 5.62 -8.38
CA GLU A 42 2.18 5.09 -8.98
C GLU A 42 0.95 5.27 -8.06
N LYS A 43 -0.10 5.85 -8.63
CA LYS A 43 -1.38 6.09 -7.97
C LYS A 43 -2.52 5.54 -8.82
N PRO A 44 -2.74 4.21 -8.80
CA PRO A 44 -3.71 3.56 -9.68
C PRO A 44 -5.17 3.89 -9.34
N PHE A 45 -5.45 4.40 -8.14
CA PHE A 45 -6.80 4.67 -7.69
C PHE A 45 -7.13 6.14 -7.87
N LYS A 46 -7.78 6.51 -8.98
CA LYS A 46 -8.19 7.88 -9.25
C LYS A 46 -9.61 8.13 -8.72
N CYS A 47 -9.84 9.34 -8.26
CA CYS A 47 -11.17 9.85 -7.96
C CYS A 47 -11.78 10.41 -9.24
N ASP A 48 -12.94 9.90 -9.63
CA ASP A 48 -13.61 10.39 -10.85
C ASP A 48 -14.23 11.78 -10.66
N ALA A 49 -14.58 12.16 -9.43
CA ALA A 49 -15.17 13.46 -9.13
C ALA A 49 -14.18 14.64 -9.17
N CYS A 50 -12.90 14.43 -8.84
CA CYS A 50 -11.91 15.51 -8.79
C CYS A 50 -10.52 15.14 -9.35
N ALA A 51 -10.41 14.03 -10.08
CA ALA A 51 -9.18 13.48 -10.66
C ALA A 51 -8.03 13.18 -9.67
N LYS A 52 -8.23 13.37 -8.36
CA LYS A 52 -7.20 13.11 -7.35
C LYS A 52 -6.86 11.63 -7.28
N ALA A 53 -5.57 11.30 -7.39
CA ALA A 53 -5.09 9.93 -7.41
C ALA A 53 -4.51 9.47 -6.06
N PHE A 54 -4.75 8.21 -5.71
CA PHE A 54 -4.34 7.56 -4.47
C PHE A 54 -3.58 6.27 -4.74
N ARG A 55 -2.68 5.96 -3.82
CA ARG A 55 -1.83 4.76 -3.85
C ARG A 55 -2.53 3.52 -3.32
N GLN A 56 -3.58 3.68 -2.52
CA GLN A 56 -4.36 2.61 -1.90
C GLN A 56 -5.87 2.85 -2.06
N LYS A 57 -6.63 1.76 -2.29
CA LYS A 57 -8.10 1.79 -2.45
C LYS A 57 -8.79 2.34 -1.20
N ALA A 58 -8.34 1.94 -0.01
CA ALA A 58 -8.91 2.42 1.25
C ALA A 58 -8.83 3.95 1.39
N HIS A 59 -7.76 4.57 0.89
CA HIS A 59 -7.62 6.03 0.92
C HIS A 59 -8.58 6.71 -0.06
N LEU A 60 -8.75 6.14 -1.26
CA LEU A 60 -9.76 6.61 -2.22
C LEU A 60 -11.18 6.53 -1.61
N LEU A 61 -11.54 5.40 -0.99
CA LEU A 61 -12.86 5.21 -0.39
C LEU A 61 -13.14 6.20 0.76
N LYS A 62 -12.14 6.47 1.61
CA LYS A 62 -12.25 7.52 2.64
C LYS A 62 -12.39 8.90 2.01
N HIS A 63 -11.64 9.18 0.95
CA HIS A 63 -11.74 10.45 0.23
C HIS A 63 -13.11 10.65 -0.43
N MET A 64 -13.74 9.59 -0.96
CA MET A 64 -15.08 9.68 -1.57
C MET A 64 -16.15 10.18 -0.58
N GLN A 65 -15.95 10.00 0.73
CA GLN A 65 -16.89 10.50 1.74
C GLN A 65 -16.96 12.03 1.76
N ILE A 66 -15.91 12.72 1.30
CA ILE A 66 -15.90 14.18 1.18
C ILE A 66 -16.87 14.61 0.08
N HIS A 67 -16.83 13.95 -1.09
CA HIS A 67 -17.73 14.26 -2.21
C HIS A 67 -19.19 13.91 -1.92
N LYS A 68 -19.44 12.89 -1.11
CA LYS A 68 -20.80 12.56 -0.63
C LYS A 68 -21.45 13.65 0.22
N ARG A 69 -20.65 14.53 0.85
CA ARG A 69 -21.16 15.67 1.61
C ARG A 69 -21.45 16.87 0.72
N ILE A 70 -20.79 16.97 -0.43
CA ILE A 70 -20.91 18.09 -1.39
C ILE A 70 -22.09 17.87 -2.36
N THR A 71 -22.42 16.62 -2.68
CA THR A 71 -23.48 16.24 -3.64
C THR A 71 -24.90 16.17 -3.06
N ARG A 72 -25.14 16.74 -1.87
CA ARG A 72 -26.47 16.83 -1.22
C ARG A 72 -27.10 18.22 -1.33
N ASP A 73 -26.58 19.07 -2.22
CA ASP A 73 -27.16 20.36 -2.59
C ASP A 73 -27.89 20.22 -3.94
#